data_AF-A0A7W0UV54-F1
#
_entry.id   AF-A0A7W0UV54-F1
#
_cell.length_a   1.000
_cell.length_b   1.000
_cell.length_c   1.000
_cell.angle_alpha   90.00
_cell.angle_beta   90.00
_cell.angle_gamma   90.00
#
_symmetry.space_group_name_H-M   'P 1'
#
loop_
_entity.id
_entity.type
_entity.pdbx_description
1 polymer ?
#
loop_
_entity_poly.entity_id
_entity_poly.type
_entity_poly.pdbx_seq_one_letter_code
_entity_poly.pdbx_strand_id
1 'polypeptide(L)'
;MSEVIVEEQDAEELLGQLSSLVEELEQYADTAAREKALDLVQIILKLHSEALRRILATFESLPMKSDIYARMLGDDVIRAILTVHDLLPEELDRRVAKAIEELRPFLISQGCDVKLLGVDDGRARLRLIRSGKGAPPVAALKLEIEKVLDVAAPDLLSIDIEGMAEQIEATAKAAAMLGAIITPPRSETPPPAKLVQIKRPRPDTTNVTGTWVSVVRALGFEDGGFKVISYAEINLLVCKLDGEFYAFRNACAADVGRSLDDALFDSPVLTCNCHGYSYNLRRGGACVEKPELRLGSLPLKVEEDKVKVALKSLGYALMPFAVEMYMDAGSDAAIRRMWEAIAEAGIKSAMLDAGYRPHVSLGVCEELEMDGLARELSAFTERLSPFALTLSSVGLFPLRDNVIFLGVTPTPRLLDVNSAFHGFFGKYARAQREHYQMGKWVPHSTLAFDLSEDMIAEVIEICRRTPLPLHSRIEEIGVAEVSPSSARLLCSYNLKG
;
A
#
# COMPACT_ATOMS: atom_id res chain seq x y z
N MET A 1 -44.85 -11.86 -13.04
CA MET A 1 -43.70 -11.52 -13.89
C MET A 1 -42.56 -12.36 -13.40
N SER A 2 -42.07 -13.27 -14.24
CA SER A 2 -40.96 -14.17 -13.96
C SER A 2 -39.72 -13.36 -13.63
N GLU A 3 -39.04 -13.65 -12.51
CA GLU A 3 -37.70 -13.14 -12.23
C GLU A 3 -36.78 -13.64 -13.35
N VAL A 4 -36.30 -12.70 -14.17
CA VAL A 4 -35.20 -12.97 -15.10
C VAL A 4 -33.94 -12.93 -14.22
N ILE A 5 -33.42 -14.11 -13.89
CA ILE A 5 -32.11 -14.25 -13.29
C ILE A 5 -31.12 -13.89 -14.40
N VAL A 6 -30.56 -12.69 -14.33
CA VAL A 6 -29.41 -12.30 -15.15
C VAL A 6 -28.19 -12.89 -14.46
N GLU A 7 -27.41 -13.72 -15.16
CA GLU A 7 -26.13 -14.22 -14.65
C GLU A 7 -25.22 -13.01 -14.36
N GLU A 8 -24.84 -12.83 -13.10
CA GLU A 8 -23.87 -11.82 -12.67
C GLU A 8 -22.48 -12.21 -13.23
N GLN A 9 -22.17 -11.79 -14.45
CA GLN A 9 -20.78 -11.59 -14.84
C GLN A 9 -20.27 -10.32 -14.15
N ASP A 10 -19.11 -10.42 -13.52
CA ASP A 10 -18.50 -9.31 -12.80
C ASP A 10 -18.20 -8.16 -13.76
N ALA A 11 -18.75 -6.98 -13.48
CA ALA A 11 -18.57 -5.78 -14.30
C ALA A 11 -17.08 -5.45 -14.46
N GLU A 12 -16.30 -5.71 -13.40
CA GLU A 12 -14.86 -5.44 -13.34
C GLU A 12 -14.08 -6.36 -14.29
N GLU A 13 -14.50 -7.62 -14.43
CA GLU A 13 -13.90 -8.58 -15.37
C GLU A 13 -14.16 -8.18 -16.83
N LEU A 14 -15.40 -7.80 -17.16
CA LEU A 14 -15.76 -7.36 -18.52
C LEU A 14 -15.05 -6.06 -18.91
N LEU A 15 -14.91 -5.10 -17.98
CA LEU A 15 -14.16 -3.86 -18.20
C LEU A 15 -12.66 -4.12 -18.37
N GLY A 16 -12.10 -5.05 -17.60
CA GLY A 16 -10.70 -5.48 -17.74
C GLY A 16 -10.44 -6.15 -19.09
N GLN A 17 -11.31 -7.07 -19.52
CA GLN A 17 -11.22 -7.72 -20.82
C GLN A 17 -11.33 -6.72 -21.98
N LEU A 18 -12.27 -5.78 -21.90
CA LEU A 18 -12.42 -4.72 -22.90
C LEU A 18 -11.14 -3.89 -23.02
N SER A 19 -10.56 -3.47 -21.90
CA SER A 19 -9.35 -2.65 -21.87
C SER A 19 -8.16 -3.39 -22.50
N SER A 20 -7.96 -4.66 -22.14
CA SER A 20 -6.91 -5.51 -22.73
C SER A 20 -7.06 -5.66 -24.24
N LEU A 21 -8.28 -5.93 -24.73
CA LEU A 21 -8.54 -6.11 -26.16
C LEU A 21 -8.36 -4.82 -26.97
N VAL A 22 -8.67 -3.66 -26.38
CA VAL A 22 -8.41 -2.36 -27.01
C VAL A 22 -6.90 -2.12 -27.13
N GLU A 23 -6.13 -2.36 -26.07
CA GLU A 23 -4.67 -2.24 -26.10
C GLU A 23 -4.01 -3.18 -27.13
N GLU A 24 -4.47 -4.44 -27.19
CA GLU A 24 -4.00 -5.41 -28.21
C GLU A 24 -4.34 -4.94 -29.63
N LEU A 25 -5.53 -4.38 -29.84
CA LEU A 25 -5.95 -3.86 -31.14
C LEU A 25 -5.11 -2.65 -31.56
N GLU A 26 -4.77 -1.77 -30.62
CA GLU A 26 -3.90 -0.61 -30.87
C GLU A 26 -2.49 -1.03 -31.30
N GLN A 27 -1.97 -2.10 -30.72
CA GLN A 27 -0.65 -2.66 -31.02
C GLN A 27 -0.60 -3.54 -32.28
N TYR A 28 -1.76 -3.79 -32.92
CA TYR A 28 -1.83 -4.65 -34.08
C TYR A 28 -1.09 -4.06 -35.30
N ALA A 29 -0.19 -4.87 -35.89
CA ALA A 29 0.75 -4.40 -36.91
C ALA A 29 0.09 -3.97 -38.24
N ASP A 30 -1.04 -4.60 -38.62
CA ASP A 30 -1.80 -4.21 -39.80
C ASP A 30 -2.68 -2.99 -39.51
N THR A 31 -2.21 -1.83 -39.98
CA THR A 31 -2.89 -0.54 -39.77
C THR A 31 -4.29 -0.52 -40.41
N ALA A 32 -4.48 -1.14 -41.58
CA ALA A 32 -5.77 -1.13 -42.26
C ALA A 32 -6.80 -2.04 -41.57
N ALA A 33 -6.35 -3.17 -41.02
CA ALA A 33 -7.19 -4.03 -40.20
C ALA A 33 -7.56 -3.36 -38.87
N ARG A 34 -6.58 -2.72 -38.21
CA ARG A 34 -6.79 -1.95 -36.97
C ARG A 34 -7.81 -0.82 -37.16
N GLU A 35 -7.64 0.01 -38.20
CA GLU A 35 -8.57 1.11 -38.51
C GLU A 35 -10.00 0.60 -38.72
N LYS A 36 -10.18 -0.47 -39.52
CA LYS A 36 -11.51 -1.07 -39.74
C LYS A 36 -12.13 -1.67 -38.48
N ALA A 37 -11.32 -2.28 -37.62
CA ALA A 37 -11.78 -2.81 -36.35
C ALA A 37 -12.21 -1.69 -35.40
N LEU A 38 -11.43 -0.60 -35.30
CA LEU A 38 -11.79 0.58 -34.52
C LEU A 38 -13.07 1.24 -35.05
N ASP A 39 -13.22 1.38 -36.38
CA ASP A 39 -14.44 1.88 -37.02
C ASP A 39 -15.65 1.03 -36.67
N LEU A 40 -15.51 -0.30 -36.71
CA LEU A 40 -16.57 -1.24 -36.33
C LEU A 40 -16.97 -1.06 -34.85
N VAL A 41 -16.00 -1.02 -33.94
CA VAL A 41 -16.25 -0.81 -32.51
C VAL A 41 -16.95 0.53 -32.28
N GLN A 42 -16.49 1.61 -32.92
CA GLN A 42 -17.14 2.93 -32.81
C GLN A 42 -18.59 2.90 -33.30
N ILE A 43 -18.89 2.24 -34.42
CA ILE A 43 -20.26 2.12 -34.95
C ILE A 43 -21.13 1.31 -33.99
N ILE A 44 -20.61 0.22 -33.44
CA ILE A 44 -21.30 -0.61 -32.44
C ILE A 44 -21.60 0.22 -31.19
N LEU A 45 -20.63 0.96 -30.65
CA LEU A 45 -20.83 1.82 -29.47
C LEU A 45 -21.84 2.94 -29.74
N LYS A 46 -21.80 3.55 -30.93
CA LYS A 46 -22.81 4.55 -31.35
C LYS A 46 -24.22 3.95 -31.42
N LEU A 47 -24.35 2.74 -31.96
CA LEU A 47 -25.64 2.04 -32.04
C LEU A 47 -26.18 1.71 -30.64
N HIS A 48 -25.33 1.22 -29.73
CA HIS A 48 -25.71 0.96 -28.34
C HIS A 48 -26.11 2.23 -27.60
N SER A 49 -25.31 3.31 -27.73
CA SER A 49 -25.65 4.63 -27.16
C SER A 49 -27.01 5.13 -27.66
N GLU A 50 -27.29 4.99 -28.96
CA GLU A 50 -28.60 5.35 -29.53
C GLU A 50 -29.75 4.52 -28.98
N ALA A 51 -29.55 3.20 -28.85
CA ALA A 51 -30.54 2.30 -28.28
C ALA A 51 -30.83 2.66 -26.81
N LEU A 52 -29.79 2.82 -25.99
CA LEU A 52 -29.89 3.18 -24.58
C LEU A 52 -30.59 4.53 -24.41
N ARG A 53 -30.21 5.56 -25.17
CA ARG A 53 -30.86 6.87 -25.11
C ARG A 53 -32.36 6.80 -25.41
N ARG A 54 -32.76 6.01 -26.41
CA ARG A 54 -34.18 5.82 -26.74
C ARG A 54 -34.92 5.06 -25.65
N ILE A 55 -34.29 4.04 -25.06
CA ILE A 55 -34.84 3.31 -23.91
C ILE A 55 -35.06 4.27 -22.74
N LEU A 56 -34.06 5.08 -22.38
CA LEU A 56 -34.19 6.07 -21.31
C LEU A 56 -35.28 7.12 -21.60
N ALA A 57 -35.36 7.58 -22.85
CA ALA A 57 -36.42 8.50 -23.28
C ALA A 57 -37.84 7.89 -23.13
N THR A 58 -37.99 6.56 -23.18
CA THR A 58 -39.30 5.94 -22.89
C THR A 58 -39.71 6.11 -21.43
N PHE A 59 -38.74 6.08 -20.51
CA PHE A 59 -38.97 6.22 -19.07
C PHE A 59 -39.28 7.66 -18.66
N GLU A 60 -38.80 8.67 -19.40
CA GLU A 60 -39.05 10.09 -19.10
C GLU A 60 -40.54 10.45 -18.99
N SER A 61 -41.38 9.74 -19.74
CA SER A 61 -42.83 9.95 -19.77
C SER A 61 -43.60 9.21 -18.66
N LEU A 62 -42.93 8.35 -17.88
CA LEU A 62 -43.58 7.51 -16.88
C LEU A 62 -43.71 8.23 -15.53
N PRO A 63 -44.83 8.04 -14.80
CA PRO A 63 -45.04 8.65 -13.48
C PRO A 63 -44.00 8.23 -12.42
N MET A 64 -43.41 7.04 -12.57
CA MET A 64 -42.44 6.46 -11.61
C MET A 64 -40.98 6.59 -12.07
N LYS A 65 -40.66 7.54 -12.94
CA LYS A 65 -39.32 7.66 -13.54
C LYS A 65 -38.20 7.74 -12.50
N SER A 66 -38.40 8.46 -11.40
CA SER A 66 -37.40 8.61 -10.34
C SER A 66 -37.05 7.28 -9.67
N ASP A 67 -38.05 6.43 -9.41
CA ASP A 67 -37.84 5.12 -8.79
C ASP A 67 -37.13 4.15 -9.75
N ILE A 68 -37.46 4.23 -11.05
CA ILE A 68 -36.83 3.44 -12.10
C ILE A 68 -35.35 3.84 -12.22
N TYR A 69 -35.06 5.15 -12.32
CA TYR A 69 -33.68 5.63 -12.38
C TYR A 69 -32.90 5.30 -11.11
N ALA A 70 -33.49 5.43 -9.91
CA ALA A 70 -32.83 5.05 -8.67
C ALA A 70 -32.46 3.56 -8.63
N ARG A 71 -33.34 2.69 -9.13
CA ARG A 71 -33.07 1.25 -9.21
C ARG A 71 -32.03 0.89 -10.26
N MET A 72 -32.06 1.57 -11.42
CA MET A 72 -31.05 1.41 -12.48
C MET A 72 -29.67 1.88 -12.02
N LEU A 73 -29.60 3.03 -11.36
CA LEU A 73 -28.35 3.56 -10.82
C LEU A 73 -27.85 2.74 -9.62
N GLY A 74 -28.70 1.99 -8.92
CA GLY A 74 -28.29 1.06 -7.87
C GLY A 74 -27.52 -0.17 -8.38
N ASP A 75 -27.60 -0.47 -9.68
CA ASP A 75 -26.87 -1.55 -10.33
C ASP A 75 -25.55 -1.01 -10.91
N ASP A 76 -24.43 -1.59 -10.51
CA ASP A 76 -23.11 -1.07 -10.87
C ASP A 76 -22.77 -1.25 -12.36
N VAL A 77 -23.26 -2.32 -13.00
CA VAL A 77 -23.07 -2.57 -14.45
C VAL A 77 -23.86 -1.55 -15.26
N ILE A 78 -25.13 -1.33 -14.90
CA ILE A 78 -25.98 -0.35 -15.57
C ILE A 78 -25.39 1.05 -15.37
N ARG A 79 -24.94 1.39 -14.17
CA ARG A 79 -24.29 2.68 -13.89
C ARG A 79 -23.03 2.87 -14.74
N ALA A 80 -22.18 1.84 -14.86
CA ALA A 80 -20.98 1.89 -15.67
C ALA A 80 -21.30 2.12 -17.16
N ILE A 81 -22.25 1.37 -17.73
CA ILE A 81 -22.65 1.50 -19.15
C ILE A 81 -23.25 2.89 -19.43
N LEU A 82 -24.09 3.41 -18.53
CA LEU A 82 -24.65 4.76 -18.68
C LEU A 82 -23.57 5.84 -18.59
N THR A 83 -22.54 5.63 -17.76
CA THR A 83 -21.39 6.54 -17.64
C THR A 83 -20.56 6.53 -18.92
N VAL A 84 -20.20 5.36 -19.44
CA VAL A 84 -19.42 5.21 -20.69
C VAL A 84 -20.11 5.88 -21.88
N HIS A 85 -21.45 5.89 -21.90
CA HIS A 85 -22.22 6.50 -22.98
C HIS A 85 -22.68 7.94 -22.72
N ASP A 86 -22.30 8.55 -21.60
CA ASP A 86 -22.73 9.89 -21.17
C ASP A 86 -24.27 10.03 -21.16
N LEU A 87 -24.94 9.04 -20.57
CA LEU A 87 -26.41 8.92 -20.51
C LEU A 87 -26.94 8.97 -19.08
N LEU A 88 -26.16 9.50 -18.13
CA LEU A 88 -26.64 9.69 -16.76
C LEU A 88 -27.81 10.70 -16.76
N PRO A 89 -28.90 10.46 -16.01
CA PRO A 89 -30.14 11.25 -16.12
C PRO A 89 -29.99 12.71 -15.67
N GLU A 90 -28.98 12.99 -14.83
CA GLU A 90 -28.63 14.32 -14.39
C GLU A 90 -27.30 14.72 -15.03
N GLU A 91 -27.26 15.92 -15.62
CA GLU A 91 -26.03 16.54 -16.13
C GLU A 91 -24.95 16.59 -15.04
N LEU A 92 -23.69 16.44 -15.44
CA LEU A 92 -22.53 16.42 -14.54
C LEU A 92 -22.56 17.58 -13.54
N ASP A 93 -22.79 18.81 -14.02
CA ASP A 93 -22.87 20.02 -13.21
C ASP A 93 -23.88 19.90 -12.06
N ARG A 94 -25.04 19.30 -12.33
CA ARG A 94 -26.11 19.12 -11.33
C ARG A 94 -25.74 18.07 -10.30
N ARG A 95 -25.11 16.97 -10.74
CA ARG A 95 -24.65 15.90 -9.85
C ARG A 95 -23.56 16.40 -8.90
N VAL A 96 -22.57 17.12 -9.44
CA VAL A 96 -21.51 17.75 -8.63
C VAL A 96 -22.10 18.77 -7.66
N ALA A 97 -23.00 19.65 -8.12
CA ALA A 97 -23.64 20.65 -7.25
C ALA A 97 -24.40 20.02 -6.09
N LYS A 98 -25.18 18.96 -6.36
CA LYS A 98 -25.95 18.23 -5.35
C LYS A 98 -25.04 17.54 -4.33
N ALA A 99 -24.02 16.83 -4.79
CA ALA A 99 -23.05 16.14 -3.93
C ALA A 99 -22.31 17.12 -3.01
N ILE A 100 -21.92 18.28 -3.54
CA ILE A 100 -21.30 19.35 -2.75
C ILE A 100 -22.28 19.88 -1.70
N GLU A 101 -23.54 20.18 -2.05
CA GLU A 101 -24.53 20.66 -1.08
C GLU A 101 -24.83 19.64 0.03
N GLU A 102 -24.83 18.34 -0.27
CA GLU A 102 -24.98 17.27 0.73
C GLU A 102 -23.77 17.16 1.67
N LEU A 103 -22.57 17.48 1.18
CA LEU A 103 -21.32 17.44 1.95
C LEU A 103 -21.11 18.68 2.84
N ARG A 104 -21.70 19.83 2.48
CA ARG A 104 -21.52 21.11 3.20
C ARG A 104 -21.83 21.03 4.71
N PRO A 105 -22.94 20.41 5.18
CA PRO A 105 -23.24 20.32 6.62
C PRO A 105 -22.12 19.62 7.41
N PHE A 106 -21.54 18.56 6.85
CA PHE A 106 -20.42 17.86 7.46
C PHE A 106 -19.18 18.75 7.54
N LEU A 107 -18.81 19.43 6.44
CA LEU A 107 -17.66 20.34 6.43
C LEU A 107 -17.83 21.51 7.41
N ILE A 108 -19.05 22.07 7.50
CA ILE A 108 -19.38 23.16 8.43
C ILE A 108 -19.16 22.71 9.87
N SER A 109 -19.49 21.46 10.21
CA SER A 109 -19.21 20.88 11.54
C SER A 109 -17.72 20.82 11.88
N GLN A 110 -16.85 20.77 10.86
CA GLN A 110 -15.39 20.75 10.97
C GLN A 110 -14.77 22.16 10.82
N GLY A 111 -15.58 23.23 10.82
CA GLY A 111 -15.11 24.61 10.69
C GLY A 111 -14.65 24.98 9.27
N CYS A 112 -15.18 24.29 8.25
CA CYS A 112 -14.92 24.56 6.84
C CYS A 112 -16.24 24.67 6.06
N ASP A 113 -16.27 25.40 4.96
CA ASP A 113 -17.37 25.37 3.99
C ASP A 113 -16.74 25.22 2.60
N VAL A 114 -17.51 24.72 1.65
CA VAL A 114 -17.08 24.53 0.28
C VAL A 114 -18.12 25.15 -0.65
N LYS A 115 -17.66 25.86 -1.66
CA LYS A 115 -18.51 26.42 -2.71
C LYS A 115 -18.07 25.90 -4.06
N LEU A 116 -19.02 25.37 -4.82
CA LEU A 116 -18.81 25.08 -6.23
C LEU A 116 -18.82 26.40 -7.02
N LEU A 117 -17.77 26.65 -7.78
CA LEU A 117 -17.61 27.83 -8.64
C LEU A 117 -18.08 27.56 -10.07
N GLY A 118 -18.01 26.31 -10.50
CA GLY A 118 -18.44 25.84 -11.82
C GLY A 118 -17.84 24.48 -12.13
N VAL A 119 -18.38 23.85 -13.17
CA VAL A 119 -17.83 22.63 -13.78
C VAL A 119 -17.63 22.97 -15.26
N ASP A 120 -16.41 22.79 -15.76
CA ASP A 120 -16.08 23.01 -17.17
C ASP A 120 -15.22 21.83 -17.66
N ASP A 121 -15.53 21.27 -18.83
CA ASP A 121 -14.77 20.19 -19.47
C ASP A 121 -14.41 19.01 -18.53
N GLY A 122 -15.37 18.56 -17.72
CA GLY A 122 -15.15 17.47 -16.75
C GLY A 122 -14.28 17.86 -15.54
N ARG A 123 -14.04 19.15 -15.30
CA ARG A 123 -13.30 19.67 -14.15
C ARG A 123 -14.18 20.50 -13.23
N ALA A 124 -14.26 20.12 -11.96
CA ALA A 124 -14.99 20.88 -10.95
C ALA A 124 -14.06 21.90 -10.28
N ARG A 125 -14.43 23.19 -10.33
CA ARG A 125 -13.73 24.26 -9.60
C ARG A 125 -14.43 24.55 -8.28
N LEU A 126 -13.71 24.38 -7.18
CA LEU A 126 -14.22 24.53 -5.82
C LEU A 126 -13.46 25.64 -5.08
N ARG A 127 -14.15 26.33 -4.17
CA ARG A 127 -13.55 27.28 -3.22
C ARG A 127 -13.79 26.79 -1.80
N LEU A 128 -12.71 26.55 -1.07
CA LEU A 128 -12.77 26.25 0.35
C LEU A 128 -12.81 27.54 1.17
N ILE A 129 -13.76 27.64 2.09
CA ILE A 129 -13.88 28.71 3.07
C ILE A 129 -13.53 28.10 4.43
N ARG A 130 -12.53 28.65 5.12
CA ARG A 130 -12.07 28.13 6.42
C ARG A 130 -12.39 29.13 7.52
N SER A 131 -13.09 28.68 8.57
CA SER A 131 -13.47 29.51 9.71
C SER A 131 -12.70 29.08 10.98
N GLY A 132 -11.44 29.53 11.10
CA GLY A 132 -10.71 29.54 12.37
C GLY A 132 -9.51 28.58 12.52
N LYS A 133 -8.81 28.70 13.67
CA LYS A 133 -7.52 28.04 14.00
C LYS A 133 -7.61 26.52 14.31
N GLY A 134 -8.62 25.83 13.76
CA GLY A 134 -8.84 24.38 13.95
C GLY A 134 -9.34 23.64 12.72
N ALA A 135 -9.40 24.30 11.55
CA ALA A 135 -9.82 23.69 10.31
C ALA A 135 -8.82 22.62 9.84
N PRO A 136 -9.26 21.41 9.42
CA PRO A 136 -8.39 20.36 8.90
C PRO A 136 -7.46 20.85 7.77
N PRO A 137 -6.32 20.17 7.54
CA PRO A 137 -5.45 20.46 6.39
C PRO A 137 -6.23 20.39 5.07
N VAL A 138 -5.93 21.30 4.14
CA VAL A 138 -6.59 21.38 2.83
C VAL A 138 -6.51 20.05 2.07
N ALA A 139 -5.40 19.31 2.19
CA ALA A 139 -5.23 17.99 1.59
C ALA A 139 -6.21 16.94 2.14
N ALA A 140 -6.53 16.98 3.44
CA ALA A 140 -7.50 16.06 4.05
C ALA A 140 -8.93 16.38 3.62
N LEU A 141 -9.25 17.68 3.48
CA LEU A 141 -10.55 18.13 2.96
C LEU A 141 -10.71 17.76 1.48
N LYS A 142 -9.63 17.87 0.70
CA LYS A 142 -9.61 17.46 -0.71
C LYS A 142 -9.95 15.98 -0.87
N LEU A 143 -9.29 15.11 -0.09
CA LEU A 143 -9.55 13.67 -0.14
C LEU A 143 -11.00 13.32 0.21
N GLU A 144 -11.61 14.05 1.15
CA GLU A 144 -13.00 13.80 1.54
C GLU A 144 -14.00 14.29 0.48
N ILE A 145 -13.68 15.40 -0.19
CA ILE A 145 -14.45 15.89 -1.33
C ILE A 145 -14.33 14.94 -2.53
N GLU A 146 -13.12 14.43 -2.82
CA GLU A 146 -12.85 13.45 -3.87
C GLU A 146 -13.70 12.20 -3.69
N LYS A 147 -13.69 11.57 -2.51
CA LYS A 147 -14.50 10.35 -2.25
C LYS A 147 -15.99 10.54 -2.53
N VAL A 148 -16.56 11.68 -2.16
CA VAL A 148 -17.99 11.95 -2.36
C VAL A 148 -18.29 12.18 -3.84
N LEU A 149 -17.41 12.89 -4.54
CA LEU A 149 -17.55 13.15 -5.96
C LEU A 149 -17.28 11.92 -6.82
N ASP A 150 -16.38 11.01 -6.43
CA ASP A 150 -16.14 9.75 -7.15
C ASP A 150 -17.41 8.89 -7.25
N VAL A 151 -18.26 8.93 -6.21
CA VAL A 151 -19.53 8.20 -6.18
C VAL A 151 -20.62 8.93 -6.95
N ALA A 152 -20.76 10.25 -6.75
CA ALA A 152 -21.85 11.04 -7.32
C ALA A 152 -21.60 11.46 -8.78
N ALA A 153 -20.33 11.59 -9.15
CA ALA A 153 -19.84 12.10 -10.43
C ALA A 153 -18.64 11.29 -10.96
N PRO A 154 -18.84 10.01 -11.30
CA PRO A 154 -17.74 9.11 -11.72
C PRO A 154 -17.07 9.52 -13.06
N ASP A 155 -17.75 10.32 -13.86
CA ASP A 155 -17.28 10.93 -15.11
C ASP A 155 -16.53 12.27 -14.89
N LEU A 156 -16.35 12.70 -13.65
CA LEU A 156 -15.54 13.89 -13.32
C LEU A 156 -14.06 13.56 -13.45
N LEU A 157 -13.35 14.26 -14.33
CA LEU A 157 -11.94 14.02 -14.64
C LEU A 157 -10.99 14.60 -13.58
N SER A 158 -11.34 15.73 -12.96
CA SER A 158 -10.47 16.39 -11.98
C SER A 158 -11.21 17.42 -11.12
N ILE A 159 -10.62 17.72 -9.95
CA ILE A 159 -11.10 18.76 -9.02
C ILE A 159 -9.98 19.78 -8.82
N ASP A 160 -10.32 21.06 -9.01
CA ASP A 160 -9.44 22.19 -8.75
C ASP A 160 -9.96 23.00 -7.56
N ILE A 161 -9.07 23.29 -6.60
CA ILE A 161 -9.43 23.99 -5.36
C ILE A 161 -8.66 25.30 -5.31
N GLU A 162 -9.39 26.42 -5.40
CA GLU A 162 -8.79 27.75 -5.34
C GLU A 162 -8.04 27.98 -4.00
N GLY A 163 -6.80 28.52 -4.10
CA GLY A 163 -5.93 28.84 -2.96
C GLY A 163 -4.68 27.96 -2.82
N MET A 164 -4.52 26.90 -3.64
CA MET A 164 -3.33 26.03 -3.59
C MET A 164 -2.09 26.65 -4.25
N ALA A 165 -2.25 27.40 -5.34
CA ALA A 165 -1.13 27.98 -6.09
C ALA A 165 -0.32 29.00 -5.24
N GLU A 166 -1.00 29.81 -4.44
CA GLU A 166 -0.38 30.82 -3.56
C GLU A 166 0.37 30.19 -2.38
N GLN A 167 -0.06 29.03 -1.88
CA GLN A 167 0.62 28.32 -0.79
C GLN A 167 1.88 27.58 -1.28
N ILE A 168 1.87 27.03 -2.50
CA ILE A 168 3.07 26.42 -3.11
C ILE A 168 4.13 27.50 -3.33
N GLU A 169 3.73 28.67 -3.83
CA GLU A 169 4.65 29.80 -4.07
C GLU A 169 5.15 30.46 -2.76
N ALA A 170 4.29 30.57 -1.74
CA ALA A 170 4.68 31.08 -0.41
C ALA A 170 5.64 30.14 0.34
N THR A 171 5.45 28.83 0.20
CA THR A 171 6.34 27.82 0.80
C THR A 171 7.70 27.79 0.10
N ALA A 172 7.72 27.95 -1.24
CA ALA A 172 8.95 28.10 -2.01
C ALA A 172 9.73 29.39 -1.68
N LYS A 173 9.04 30.52 -1.49
CA LYS A 173 9.65 31.80 -1.05
C LYS A 173 10.18 31.76 0.38
N ALA A 174 9.49 31.08 1.30
CA ALA A 174 9.94 30.92 2.69
C ALA A 174 11.21 30.06 2.79
N ALA A 175 11.31 28.99 1.99
CA ALA A 175 12.51 28.16 1.90
C ALA A 175 13.73 28.92 1.33
N ALA A 176 13.51 29.84 0.39
CA ALA A 176 14.57 30.66 -0.21
C ALA A 176 15.11 31.76 0.74
N MET A 177 14.29 32.26 1.67
CA MET A 177 14.71 33.29 2.64
C MET A 177 15.53 32.75 3.83
N LEU A 178 15.41 31.46 4.15
CA LEU A 178 16.09 30.82 5.29
C LEU A 178 17.53 30.35 5.00
N GLY A 179 18.01 30.49 3.76
CA GLY A 179 19.35 30.05 3.33
C GLY A 179 20.50 31.01 3.61
N ALA A 180 20.26 32.18 4.21
CA ALA A 180 21.30 33.15 4.53
C ALA A 180 21.13 33.71 5.95
N ILE A 181 22.22 33.71 6.71
CA ILE A 181 22.32 34.12 8.13
C ILE A 181 21.89 32.94 9.03
N ILE A 182 22.80 32.17 9.65
CA ILE A 182 23.35 32.45 10.98
C ILE A 182 24.65 31.63 11.18
N THR A 183 25.77 32.32 11.40
CA THR A 183 26.95 31.86 12.17
C THR A 183 26.57 31.68 13.64
N PRO A 184 27.10 30.68 14.38
CA PRO A 184 26.64 30.43 15.74
C PRO A 184 27.28 31.39 16.74
N PRO A 185 26.52 31.96 17.71
CA PRO A 185 27.10 32.46 18.93
C PRO A 185 26.71 31.60 20.16
N ARG A 186 27.62 31.70 21.13
CA ARG A 186 27.72 30.97 22.39
C ARG A 186 26.53 31.15 23.33
N SER A 187 26.43 30.15 24.21
CA SER A 187 25.61 30.04 25.41
C SER A 187 25.67 31.25 26.33
N GLU A 188 24.50 31.70 26.78
CA GLU A 188 24.29 32.22 28.14
C GLU A 188 22.79 32.05 28.48
N THR A 189 22.51 31.32 29.55
CA THR A 189 21.15 31.00 30.05
C THR A 189 20.64 32.08 31.02
N PRO A 190 19.36 32.46 30.96
CA PRO A 190 18.63 33.01 32.11
C PRO A 190 17.66 31.96 32.72
N PRO A 191 17.26 32.13 34.00
CA PRO A 191 16.71 31.07 34.85
C PRO A 191 15.21 30.81 34.63
N PRO A 192 14.68 29.64 35.06
CA PRO A 192 13.34 29.22 34.70
C PRO A 192 12.27 29.91 35.55
N ALA A 193 11.20 30.38 34.91
CA ALA A 193 9.94 30.66 35.59
C ALA A 193 9.19 29.33 35.83
N LYS A 194 8.85 29.10 37.10
CA LYS A 194 8.13 27.92 37.61
C LYS A 194 6.82 27.68 36.85
N LEU A 195 6.64 26.47 36.33
CA LEU A 195 5.34 25.95 35.91
C LEU A 195 4.93 24.77 36.81
N VAL A 196 3.73 24.92 37.33
CA VAL A 196 3.00 24.06 38.27
C VAL A 196 2.78 22.67 37.66
N GLN A 197 3.12 21.63 38.42
CA GLN A 197 2.81 20.24 38.09
C GLN A 197 1.29 20.02 38.11
N ILE A 198 0.67 19.91 36.95
CA ILE A 198 -0.61 19.21 36.83
C ILE A 198 -0.28 17.71 36.79
N LYS A 199 -0.43 17.03 37.94
CA LYS A 199 -0.43 15.57 38.01
C LYS A 199 -1.51 15.02 37.06
N ARG A 200 -1.11 14.48 35.92
CA ARG A 200 -1.96 13.59 35.13
C ARG A 200 -1.71 12.14 35.55
N PRO A 201 -2.73 11.27 35.54
CA PRO A 201 -2.62 9.91 36.06
C PRO A 201 -1.63 9.11 35.22
N ARG A 202 -0.86 8.23 35.88
CA ARG A 202 -0.08 7.18 35.20
C ARG A 202 -1.04 6.39 34.28
N PRO A 203 -0.68 6.13 33.02
CA PRO A 203 -1.43 5.17 32.22
C PRO A 203 -1.40 3.83 32.95
N ASP A 204 -2.58 3.24 33.09
CA ASP A 204 -2.79 1.95 33.73
C ASP A 204 -1.88 0.90 33.08
N THR A 205 -0.90 0.38 33.83
CA THR A 205 0.04 -0.65 33.36
C THR A 205 -0.50 -2.07 33.57
N THR A 206 -1.79 -2.21 33.83
CA THR A 206 -2.42 -3.52 34.02
C THR A 206 -2.99 -4.01 32.68
N ASN A 207 -2.49 -5.15 32.21
CA ASN A 207 -2.79 -5.84 30.93
C ASN A 207 -2.07 -5.34 29.66
N VAL A 208 -0.73 -5.40 29.65
CA VAL A 208 0.03 -5.49 28.38
C VAL A 208 0.51 -6.93 28.18
N THR A 209 -0.18 -7.68 27.34
CA THR A 209 0.29 -8.96 26.76
C THR A 209 1.29 -8.64 25.63
N GLY A 210 2.55 -8.44 25.99
CA GLY A 210 3.63 -8.15 25.03
C GLY A 210 4.96 -8.74 25.48
N THR A 211 5.79 -9.15 24.54
CA THR A 211 7.14 -9.67 24.81
C THR A 211 8.06 -8.52 25.21
N TRP A 212 8.78 -8.68 26.33
CA TRP A 212 9.74 -7.69 26.82
C TRP A 212 11.13 -7.98 26.25
N VAL A 213 11.65 -7.05 25.45
CA VAL A 213 12.94 -7.19 24.77
C VAL A 213 13.96 -6.22 25.37
N SER A 214 15.18 -6.69 25.62
CA SER A 214 16.29 -5.82 26.05
C SER A 214 16.95 -5.15 24.85
N VAL A 215 16.91 -3.82 24.78
CA VAL A 215 17.35 -3.07 23.59
C VAL A 215 18.64 -2.29 23.82
N VAL A 216 18.91 -1.82 25.04
CA VAL A 216 20.16 -1.12 25.38
C VAL A 216 20.50 -1.27 26.86
N ARG A 217 21.78 -1.10 27.21
CA ARG A 217 22.23 -0.99 28.60
C ARG A 217 21.99 0.43 29.11
N ALA A 218 21.53 0.57 30.35
CA ALA A 218 21.24 1.87 30.96
C ALA A 218 22.53 2.61 31.38
N LEU A 219 23.54 1.86 31.82
CA LEU A 219 24.91 2.29 32.09
C LEU A 219 25.59 2.65 30.77
N GLY A 220 26.01 3.92 30.66
CA GLY A 220 26.65 4.46 29.46
C GLY A 220 25.69 5.13 28.46
N PHE A 221 24.40 5.29 28.80
CA PHE A 221 23.49 6.14 28.03
C PHE A 221 23.50 7.57 28.60
N GLU A 222 24.02 8.51 27.81
CA GLU A 222 24.12 9.93 28.17
C GLU A 222 22.73 10.57 28.27
N ASP A 223 22.56 11.43 29.28
CA ASP A 223 21.31 12.15 29.47
C ASP A 223 21.20 13.32 28.49
N GLY A 224 20.01 13.55 27.95
CA GLY A 224 19.80 14.51 26.87
C GLY A 224 20.27 14.01 25.50
N GLY A 225 20.41 12.69 25.31
CA GLY A 225 20.75 12.02 24.05
C GLY A 225 19.64 11.07 23.58
N PHE A 226 19.67 10.70 22.29
CA PHE A 226 18.91 9.57 21.76
C PHE A 226 19.82 8.61 21.00
N LYS A 227 19.37 7.36 20.85
CA LYS A 227 19.97 6.35 20.00
C LYS A 227 18.88 5.67 19.20
N VAL A 228 19.17 5.45 17.93
CA VAL A 228 18.43 4.50 17.13
C VAL A 228 18.98 3.11 17.41
N ILE A 229 18.09 2.17 17.66
CA ILE A 229 18.40 0.77 17.93
C ILE A 229 17.58 -0.06 16.97
N SER A 230 18.27 -0.85 16.14
CA SER A 230 17.63 -1.86 15.33
C SER A 230 17.58 -3.18 16.10
N TYR A 231 16.39 -3.70 16.34
CA TYR A 231 16.18 -5.02 16.96
C TYR A 231 15.14 -5.80 16.16
N ALA A 232 15.50 -6.96 15.61
CA ALA A 232 14.61 -7.82 14.83
C ALA A 232 13.78 -7.04 13.79
N GLU A 233 14.46 -6.22 12.97
CA GLU A 233 13.89 -5.33 11.94
C GLU A 233 13.01 -4.17 12.45
N ILE A 234 12.81 -4.04 13.75
CA ILE A 234 12.14 -2.88 14.35
C ILE A 234 13.21 -1.81 14.65
N ASN A 235 13.10 -0.68 13.95
CA ASN A 235 13.88 0.51 14.28
C ASN A 235 13.21 1.26 15.43
N LEU A 236 13.92 1.34 16.54
CA LEU A 236 13.49 1.97 17.78
C LEU A 236 14.29 3.22 18.02
N LEU A 237 13.62 4.27 18.48
CA LEU A 237 14.28 5.45 19.02
C LEU A 237 14.17 5.41 20.54
N VAL A 238 15.31 5.25 21.21
CA VAL A 238 15.38 5.30 22.68
C VAL A 238 16.12 6.57 23.06
N CYS A 239 15.55 7.37 23.95
CA CYS A 239 16.21 8.56 24.48
C CYS A 239 16.17 8.57 26.00
N LYS A 240 17.12 9.29 26.60
CA LYS A 240 17.20 9.51 28.04
C LYS A 240 17.11 11.00 28.30
N LEU A 241 16.13 11.42 29.09
CA LEU A 241 15.84 12.82 29.39
C LEU A 241 15.64 12.98 30.90
N ASP A 242 16.44 13.80 31.55
CA ASP A 242 16.49 14.01 33.01
C ASP A 242 16.56 12.70 33.82
N GLY A 243 17.30 11.72 33.32
CA GLY A 243 17.45 10.41 33.96
C GLY A 243 16.31 9.41 33.72
N GLU A 244 15.26 9.79 32.99
CA GLU A 244 14.18 8.89 32.57
C GLU A 244 14.36 8.44 31.13
N PHE A 245 14.05 7.17 30.86
CA PHE A 245 14.07 6.62 29.50
C PHE A 245 12.71 6.77 28.83
N TYR A 246 12.75 7.02 27.52
CA TYR A 246 11.59 7.08 26.64
C TYR A 246 11.89 6.24 25.39
N ALA A 247 10.88 5.56 24.85
CA ALA A 247 11.02 4.72 23.67
C ALA A 247 9.90 5.01 22.67
N PHE A 248 10.29 5.11 21.39
CA PHE A 248 9.40 5.40 20.26
C PHE A 248 9.76 4.49 19.10
N ARG A 249 8.81 4.32 18.17
CA ARG A 249 9.14 3.83 16.82
C ARG A 249 9.98 4.88 16.10
N ASN A 250 11.00 4.43 15.37
CA ASN A 250 11.82 5.29 14.52
C ASN A 250 11.12 5.60 13.19
N ALA A 251 9.99 6.30 13.27
CA ALA A 251 9.18 6.67 12.12
C ALA A 251 8.53 8.04 12.37
N CYS A 252 8.57 8.90 11.35
CA CYS A 252 7.89 10.19 11.38
C CYS A 252 6.37 9.97 11.55
N ALA A 253 5.71 10.75 12.42
CA ALA A 253 4.26 10.63 12.61
C ALA A 253 3.44 11.25 11.46
N ALA A 254 4.08 12.06 10.61
CA ALA A 254 3.42 12.72 9.48
C ALA A 254 3.38 11.88 8.21
N ASP A 255 4.26 10.88 8.10
CA ASP A 255 4.34 9.96 6.96
C ASP A 255 4.87 8.59 7.45
N VAL A 256 4.04 7.57 7.30
CA VAL A 256 4.24 6.25 7.92
C VAL A 256 5.28 5.48 7.09
N GLY A 257 6.56 5.61 7.45
CA GLY A 257 7.62 4.79 6.86
C GLY A 257 9.00 5.45 6.81
N ARG A 258 9.08 6.78 6.96
CA ARG A 258 10.37 7.48 6.89
C ARG A 258 11.10 7.51 8.23
N SER A 259 12.34 7.04 8.23
CA SER A 259 13.22 6.97 9.40
C SER A 259 13.53 8.35 10.01
N LEU A 260 13.77 8.38 11.32
CA LEU A 260 14.24 9.55 12.07
C LEU A 260 15.74 9.46 12.43
N ASP A 261 16.51 8.61 11.73
CA ASP A 261 17.96 8.42 11.94
C ASP A 261 18.74 9.74 11.91
N ASP A 262 18.46 10.56 10.91
CA ASP A 262 19.12 11.86 10.68
C ASP A 262 18.31 13.04 11.25
N ALA A 263 17.42 12.79 12.22
CA ALA A 263 16.63 13.85 12.82
C ALA A 263 17.51 14.82 13.63
N LEU A 264 17.22 16.12 13.49
CA LEU A 264 17.86 17.16 14.28
C LEU A 264 17.34 17.08 15.71
N PHE A 265 18.24 16.88 16.67
CA PHE A 265 17.86 16.73 18.07
C PHE A 265 18.35 17.90 18.91
N ASP A 266 17.41 18.63 19.47
CA ASP A 266 17.61 19.67 20.47
C ASP A 266 16.74 19.33 21.68
N SER A 267 17.32 18.59 22.63
CA SER A 267 16.60 17.97 23.75
C SER A 267 15.61 18.94 24.43
N PRO A 268 14.33 18.56 24.63
CA PRO A 268 13.73 17.23 24.41
C PRO A 268 13.01 17.10 23.05
N VAL A 269 13.35 17.93 22.07
CA VAL A 269 12.67 18.03 20.77
C VAL A 269 13.49 17.34 19.69
N LEU A 270 12.83 16.42 18.98
CA LEU A 270 13.38 15.71 17.83
C LEU A 270 12.68 16.20 16.56
N THR A 271 13.43 16.79 15.64
CA THR A 271 12.89 17.39 14.42
C THR A 271 13.21 16.51 13.21
N CYS A 272 12.16 16.04 12.53
CA CYS A 272 12.30 15.22 11.33
C CYS A 272 12.93 16.03 10.20
N ASN A 273 14.04 15.55 9.65
CA ASN A 273 14.76 16.24 8.58
C ASN A 273 14.02 16.24 7.22
N CYS A 274 12.98 15.40 7.06
CA CYS A 274 12.18 15.34 5.83
C CYS A 274 11.07 16.38 5.81
N HIS A 275 10.27 16.42 6.87
CA HIS A 275 9.03 17.19 6.95
C HIS A 275 9.15 18.43 7.84
N GLY A 276 10.26 18.56 8.59
CA GLY A 276 10.50 19.65 9.53
C GLY A 276 9.66 19.58 10.80
N TYR A 277 8.83 18.54 10.99
CA TYR A 277 8.01 18.41 12.20
C TYR A 277 8.85 18.12 13.43
N SER A 278 8.61 18.88 14.49
CA SER A 278 9.29 18.77 15.76
C SER A 278 8.46 17.97 16.76
N TYR A 279 9.03 16.92 17.32
CA TYR A 279 8.37 16.02 18.25
C TYR A 279 8.95 16.18 19.66
N ASN A 280 8.09 16.52 20.62
CA ASN A 280 8.49 16.63 22.02
C ASN A 280 8.48 15.24 22.66
N LEU A 281 9.67 14.64 22.79
CA LEU A 281 9.84 13.27 23.30
C LEU A 281 9.34 13.13 24.74
N ARG A 282 9.49 14.16 25.58
CA ARG A 282 8.97 14.16 26.95
C ARG A 282 7.44 14.15 27.02
N ARG A 283 6.76 14.72 26.03
CA ARG A 283 5.29 14.72 25.92
C ARG A 283 4.78 13.54 25.09
N GLY A 284 5.43 12.39 25.22
CA GLY A 284 5.06 11.17 24.51
C GLY A 284 5.21 11.28 23.00
N GLY A 285 6.16 12.10 22.53
CA GLY A 285 6.41 12.30 21.10
C GLY A 285 5.34 13.13 20.40
N ALA A 286 4.60 13.98 21.10
CA ALA A 286 3.62 14.88 20.49
C ALA A 286 4.32 15.90 19.59
N CYS A 287 3.81 16.07 18.38
CA CYS A 287 4.30 17.07 17.44
C CYS A 287 3.95 18.49 17.96
N VAL A 288 4.92 19.40 17.85
CA VAL A 288 4.84 20.78 18.32
C VAL A 288 3.91 21.58 17.41
N GLU A 289 4.02 21.38 16.10
CA GLU A 289 3.24 22.09 15.09
C GLU A 289 1.83 21.51 14.92
N LYS A 290 1.70 20.18 15.06
CA LYS A 290 0.45 19.42 14.85
C LYS A 290 0.15 18.51 16.05
N PRO A 291 -0.51 19.00 17.11
CA PRO A 291 -0.73 18.23 18.34
C PRO A 291 -1.43 16.87 18.18
N GLU A 292 -2.15 16.68 17.07
CA GLU A 292 -2.78 15.44 16.62
C GLU A 292 -1.77 14.37 16.17
N LEU A 293 -0.60 14.78 15.67
CA LEU A 293 0.48 13.87 15.29
C LEU A 293 1.32 13.52 16.51
N ARG A 294 1.57 12.22 16.69
CA ARG A 294 2.37 11.70 17.79
C ARG A 294 3.23 10.54 17.33
N LEU A 295 4.49 10.52 17.75
CA LEU A 295 5.35 9.35 17.55
C LEU A 295 4.72 8.13 18.22
N GLY A 296 4.90 6.96 17.62
CA GLY A 296 4.45 5.70 18.20
C GLY A 296 5.23 5.36 19.47
N SER A 297 4.75 5.83 20.63
CA SER A 297 5.38 5.57 21.93
C SER A 297 5.25 4.10 22.33
N LEU A 298 6.32 3.51 22.85
CA LEU A 298 6.36 2.12 23.28
C LEU A 298 6.55 2.05 24.81
N PRO A 299 5.82 1.18 25.52
CA PRO A 299 6.06 0.99 26.95
C PRO A 299 7.47 0.46 27.18
N LEU A 300 8.14 0.90 28.24
CA LEU A 300 9.47 0.44 28.61
C LEU A 300 9.61 0.24 30.12
N LYS A 301 10.59 -0.55 30.51
CA LYS A 301 11.03 -0.75 31.90
C LYS A 301 12.55 -0.84 31.95
N VAL A 302 13.14 -0.47 33.07
CA VAL A 302 14.58 -0.64 33.31
C VAL A 302 14.76 -1.70 34.40
N GLU A 303 15.46 -2.78 34.09
CA GLU A 303 15.73 -3.91 35.01
C GLU A 303 17.22 -4.25 34.97
N GLU A 304 17.90 -4.25 36.13
CA GLU A 304 19.29 -4.71 36.28
C GLU A 304 20.21 -4.21 35.16
N ASP A 305 20.22 -2.89 34.93
CA ASP A 305 20.98 -2.22 33.88
C ASP A 305 20.49 -2.41 32.43
N LYS A 306 19.34 -3.02 32.19
CA LYS A 306 18.79 -3.20 30.83
C LYS A 306 17.52 -2.37 30.65
N VAL A 307 17.52 -1.52 29.64
CA VAL A 307 16.30 -0.90 29.13
C VAL A 307 15.57 -1.94 28.29
N LYS A 308 14.37 -2.31 28.73
CA LYS A 308 13.49 -3.25 28.05
C LYS A 308 12.26 -2.55 27.52
N VAL A 309 11.87 -2.84 26.29
CA VAL A 309 10.67 -2.27 25.64
C VAL A 309 9.62 -3.37 25.49
N ALA A 310 8.36 -3.06 25.81
CA ALA A 310 7.22 -3.93 25.56
C ALA A 310 6.74 -3.70 24.14
N LEU A 311 6.84 -4.73 23.31
CA LEU A 311 6.26 -4.73 22.00
C LEU A 311 4.87 -5.36 22.12
N LYS A 312 3.80 -4.55 21.97
CA LYS A 312 2.45 -5.08 21.80
C LYS A 312 2.43 -5.86 20.48
N SER A 313 1.72 -6.99 20.46
CA SER A 313 1.27 -7.64 19.22
C SER A 313 0.29 -6.73 18.47
N LEU A 314 0.84 -5.66 17.89
CA LEU A 314 0.30 -4.90 16.78
C LEU A 314 1.20 -5.31 15.63
N GLY A 315 0.62 -5.94 14.61
CA GLY A 315 1.31 -6.59 13.50
C GLY A 315 2.60 -5.87 13.05
N TYR A 316 3.61 -6.69 12.76
CA TYR A 316 4.98 -6.40 12.29
C TYR A 316 6.00 -6.08 13.41
N ALA A 317 7.03 -6.91 13.69
CA ALA A 317 7.61 -8.02 12.92
C ALA A 317 7.63 -9.33 13.75
N LEU A 318 6.67 -10.21 13.48
CA LEU A 318 7.04 -11.61 13.28
C LEU A 318 7.59 -11.62 11.85
N MET A 319 8.73 -12.25 11.61
CA MET A 319 9.13 -12.48 10.23
C MET A 319 8.01 -13.31 9.57
N PRO A 320 7.37 -12.83 8.50
CA PRO A 320 6.29 -13.58 7.85
C PRO A 320 6.79 -14.95 7.41
N PHE A 321 5.88 -15.92 7.40
CA PHE A 321 6.16 -17.27 6.94
C PHE A 321 5.69 -17.42 5.50
N ALA A 322 6.53 -18.02 4.66
CA ALA A 322 6.21 -18.38 3.29
C ALA A 322 6.23 -19.90 3.13
N VAL A 323 5.24 -20.44 2.42
CA VAL A 323 5.29 -21.80 1.89
C VAL A 323 5.69 -21.70 0.42
N GLU A 324 6.83 -22.28 0.10
CA GLU A 324 7.56 -22.04 -1.15
C GLU A 324 7.79 -23.35 -1.90
N MET A 325 7.58 -23.33 -3.22
CA MET A 325 7.99 -24.40 -4.12
C MET A 325 9.39 -24.09 -4.66
N TYR A 326 10.31 -25.05 -4.54
CA TYR A 326 11.67 -24.93 -5.04
C TYR A 326 11.87 -25.75 -6.32
N MET A 327 12.68 -25.16 -7.20
CA MET A 327 12.93 -25.64 -8.55
C MET A 327 14.14 -26.57 -8.62
N ASP A 328 14.26 -27.29 -9.74
CA ASP A 328 15.43 -28.07 -10.09
C ASP A 328 16.71 -27.20 -10.16
N ALA A 329 17.87 -27.86 -10.00
CA ALA A 329 19.16 -27.18 -9.94
C ALA A 329 19.50 -26.34 -11.19
N GLY A 330 19.01 -26.71 -12.38
CA GLY A 330 19.26 -25.98 -13.61
C GLY A 330 18.53 -24.63 -13.63
N SER A 331 17.26 -24.66 -13.27
CA SER A 331 16.40 -23.48 -13.16
C SER A 331 16.81 -22.58 -11.99
N ASP A 332 17.16 -23.16 -10.85
CA ASP A 332 17.71 -22.43 -9.69
C ASP A 332 18.96 -21.62 -10.11
N ALA A 333 19.93 -22.28 -10.75
CA ALA A 333 21.14 -21.62 -11.23
C ALA A 333 20.87 -20.53 -12.28
N ALA A 334 19.83 -20.70 -13.12
CA ALA A 334 19.44 -19.68 -14.09
C ALA A 334 18.91 -18.40 -13.43
N ILE A 335 18.04 -18.55 -12.44
CA ILE A 335 17.47 -17.41 -11.71
C ILE A 335 18.55 -16.73 -10.85
N ARG A 336 19.45 -17.49 -10.23
CA ARG A 336 20.59 -16.91 -9.48
C ARG A 336 21.48 -16.04 -10.37
N ARG A 337 21.74 -16.44 -11.61
CA ARG A 337 22.48 -15.59 -12.57
C ARG A 337 21.78 -14.27 -12.86
N MET A 338 20.44 -14.25 -12.86
CA MET A 338 19.68 -13.00 -13.00
C MET A 338 19.83 -12.14 -11.74
N TRP A 339 19.76 -12.73 -10.55
CA TRP A 339 20.00 -12.01 -9.29
C TRP A 339 21.42 -11.44 -9.22
N GLU A 340 22.43 -12.20 -9.65
CA GLU A 340 23.82 -11.76 -9.75
C GLU A 340 23.95 -10.57 -10.71
N ALA A 341 23.36 -10.66 -11.91
CA ALA A 341 23.40 -9.57 -12.89
C ALA A 341 22.72 -8.28 -12.38
N ILE A 342 21.62 -8.41 -11.61
CA ILE A 342 20.96 -7.28 -10.94
C ILE A 342 21.89 -6.66 -9.88
N ALA A 343 22.55 -7.49 -9.07
CA ALA A 343 23.50 -7.02 -8.07
C ALA A 343 24.72 -6.33 -8.69
N GLU A 344 25.24 -6.84 -9.82
CA GLU A 344 26.35 -6.24 -10.58
C GLU A 344 26.01 -4.86 -11.15
N ALA A 345 24.73 -4.57 -11.41
CA ALA A 345 24.25 -3.24 -11.81
C ALA A 345 24.20 -2.23 -10.64
N GLY A 346 24.57 -2.64 -9.42
CA GLY A 346 24.55 -1.78 -8.23
C GLY A 346 23.17 -1.68 -7.57
N ILE A 347 22.21 -2.50 -8.01
CA ILE A 347 20.88 -2.60 -7.42
C ILE A 347 20.94 -3.61 -6.28
N LYS A 348 20.62 -3.18 -5.06
CA LYS A 348 20.65 -4.05 -3.88
C LYS A 348 19.68 -5.22 -4.07
N SER A 349 20.21 -6.44 -4.07
CA SER A 349 19.41 -7.65 -4.29
C SER A 349 19.27 -8.44 -2.99
N ALA A 350 18.19 -8.15 -2.24
CA ALA A 350 17.82 -8.94 -1.07
C ALA A 350 17.69 -10.43 -1.40
N MET A 351 17.27 -10.78 -2.62
CA MET A 351 17.17 -12.16 -3.08
C MET A 351 18.51 -12.90 -3.04
N LEU A 352 19.62 -12.20 -3.30
CA LEU A 352 20.97 -12.78 -3.26
C LEU A 352 21.54 -12.77 -1.84
N ASP A 353 21.40 -11.65 -1.12
CA ASP A 353 22.11 -11.39 0.13
C ASP A 353 21.42 -11.98 1.37
N ALA A 354 20.09 -12.16 1.32
CA ALA A 354 19.28 -12.55 2.46
C ALA A 354 19.12 -14.08 2.61
N GLY A 355 19.76 -14.89 1.77
CA GLY A 355 19.67 -16.35 1.85
C GLY A 355 18.44 -16.97 1.16
N TYR A 356 17.76 -16.23 0.29
CA TYR A 356 16.67 -16.79 -0.52
C TYR A 356 17.18 -17.87 -1.48
N ARG A 357 16.29 -18.82 -1.77
CA ARG A 357 16.40 -19.75 -2.89
C ARG A 357 15.41 -19.33 -3.96
N PRO A 358 15.73 -19.44 -5.26
CA PRO A 358 14.73 -19.31 -6.32
C PRO A 358 13.50 -20.17 -6.03
N HIS A 359 12.34 -19.54 -5.95
CA HIS A 359 11.11 -20.19 -5.51
C HIS A 359 9.87 -19.63 -6.19
N VAL A 360 8.76 -20.35 -6.05
CA VAL A 360 7.40 -19.87 -6.33
C VAL A 360 6.57 -20.04 -5.07
N SER A 361 6.06 -18.94 -4.53
CA SER A 361 5.31 -18.95 -3.26
C SER A 361 3.88 -19.44 -3.45
N LEU A 362 3.48 -20.44 -2.65
CA LEU A 362 2.11 -20.95 -2.57
C LEU A 362 1.26 -20.13 -1.58
N GLY A 363 1.88 -19.61 -0.53
CA GLY A 363 1.20 -18.83 0.49
C GLY A 363 2.18 -18.05 1.36
N VAL A 364 1.78 -16.85 1.79
CA VAL A 364 2.54 -16.02 2.73
C VAL A 364 1.60 -15.53 3.82
N CYS A 365 1.98 -15.69 5.09
CA CYS A 365 1.15 -15.36 6.24
C CYS A 365 1.97 -14.77 7.40
N GLU A 366 1.32 -13.97 8.23
CA GLU A 366 1.99 -13.31 9.37
C GLU A 366 2.05 -14.20 10.63
N GLU A 367 1.16 -15.20 10.74
CA GLU A 367 1.14 -16.15 11.85
C GLU A 367 0.98 -17.58 11.34
N LEU A 368 1.77 -18.51 11.91
CA LEU A 368 1.81 -19.91 11.48
C LEU A 368 1.91 -20.90 12.65
N GLU A 369 1.04 -21.92 12.64
CA GLU A 369 1.15 -23.11 13.51
C GLU A 369 2.04 -24.17 12.83
N MET A 370 3.32 -24.12 13.17
CA MET A 370 4.38 -24.84 12.45
C MET A 370 4.26 -26.38 12.52
N ASP A 371 3.97 -26.95 13.69
CA ASP A 371 3.99 -28.41 13.88
C ASP A 371 2.84 -29.12 13.16
N GLY A 372 1.65 -28.48 13.13
CA GLY A 372 0.51 -28.90 12.34
C GLY A 372 0.76 -28.79 10.85
N LEU A 373 1.23 -27.61 10.39
CA LEU A 373 1.50 -27.41 8.97
C LEU A 373 2.57 -28.37 8.45
N ALA A 374 3.69 -28.53 9.16
CA ALA A 374 4.79 -29.42 8.77
C ALA A 374 4.31 -30.85 8.50
N ARG A 375 3.42 -31.37 9.36
CA ARG A 375 2.87 -32.72 9.21
C ARG A 375 1.94 -32.84 8.00
N GLU A 376 1.00 -31.92 7.82
CA GLU A 376 0.11 -31.94 6.65
C GLU A 376 0.89 -31.69 5.34
N LEU A 377 1.88 -30.80 5.35
CA LEU A 377 2.74 -30.50 4.21
C LEU A 377 3.61 -31.71 3.81
N SER A 378 4.19 -32.42 4.78
CA SER A 378 4.91 -33.68 4.53
C SER A 378 3.98 -34.70 3.86
N ALA A 379 2.78 -34.94 4.40
CA ALA A 379 1.83 -35.88 3.81
C ALA A 379 1.30 -35.42 2.43
N PHE A 380 1.26 -34.11 2.18
CA PHE A 380 0.89 -33.53 0.88
C PHE A 380 1.96 -33.78 -0.17
N THR A 381 3.23 -33.50 0.15
CA THR A 381 4.37 -33.71 -0.78
C THR A 381 4.61 -35.19 -1.12
N GLU A 382 4.27 -36.12 -0.23
CA GLU A 382 4.32 -37.56 -0.52
C GLU A 382 3.34 -38.01 -1.61
N ARG A 383 2.26 -37.25 -1.83
CA ARG A 383 1.24 -37.53 -2.86
C ARG A 383 1.47 -36.76 -4.16
N LEU A 384 2.49 -35.93 -4.21
CA LEU A 384 2.81 -35.09 -5.36
C LEU A 384 4.08 -35.60 -6.03
N SER A 385 3.97 -36.04 -7.28
CA SER A 385 5.14 -36.24 -8.14
C SER A 385 5.74 -34.89 -8.55
N PRO A 386 7.06 -34.79 -8.73
CA PRO A 386 7.70 -33.63 -9.37
C PRO A 386 6.98 -33.25 -10.68
N PHE A 387 6.74 -31.96 -10.89
CA PHE A 387 5.95 -31.48 -12.03
C PHE A 387 6.60 -30.27 -12.69
N ALA A 388 6.33 -30.10 -13.98
CA ALA A 388 6.92 -29.03 -14.77
C ALA A 388 6.24 -27.68 -14.51
N LEU A 389 7.06 -26.62 -14.54
CA LEU A 389 6.65 -25.22 -14.61
C LEU A 389 7.33 -24.55 -15.79
N THR A 390 6.68 -23.50 -16.31
CA THR A 390 7.27 -22.66 -17.35
C THR A 390 7.18 -21.21 -16.89
N LEU A 391 8.33 -20.55 -16.76
CA LEU A 391 8.41 -19.13 -16.47
C LEU A 391 8.54 -18.39 -17.80
N SER A 392 7.48 -17.69 -18.20
CA SER A 392 7.29 -17.24 -19.59
C SER A 392 7.39 -15.75 -19.80
N SER A 393 7.29 -14.96 -18.72
CA SER A 393 7.25 -13.50 -18.80
C SER A 393 8.01 -12.85 -17.66
N VAL A 394 8.34 -11.57 -17.84
CA VAL A 394 8.78 -10.67 -16.77
C VAL A 394 7.60 -9.80 -16.42
N GLY A 395 7.24 -9.72 -15.14
CA GLY A 395 6.13 -8.92 -14.64
C GLY A 395 6.57 -7.92 -13.57
N LEU A 396 5.70 -6.97 -13.29
CA LEU A 396 5.85 -5.93 -12.27
C LEU A 396 4.60 -5.90 -11.39
N PHE A 397 4.77 -5.94 -10.07
CA PHE A 397 3.73 -5.49 -9.14
C PHE A 397 4.02 -4.03 -8.73
N PRO A 398 3.20 -3.06 -9.18
CA PRO A 398 3.48 -1.63 -8.97
C PRO A 398 3.12 -1.13 -7.55
N LEU A 399 2.67 -2.01 -6.66
CA LEU A 399 2.27 -1.65 -5.30
C LEU A 399 3.46 -1.67 -4.34
N ARG A 400 3.50 -0.69 -3.42
CA ARG A 400 4.38 -0.47 -2.24
C ARG A 400 5.90 -0.63 -2.40
N ASP A 401 6.37 -1.73 -2.98
CA ASP A 401 7.78 -2.11 -3.05
C ASP A 401 8.26 -2.38 -4.49
N ASN A 402 7.44 -2.14 -5.53
CA ASN A 402 7.82 -2.34 -6.94
C ASN A 402 8.56 -3.67 -7.21
N VAL A 403 7.81 -4.78 -7.24
CA VAL A 403 8.39 -6.12 -7.35
C VAL A 403 8.50 -6.53 -8.81
N ILE A 404 9.72 -6.82 -9.27
CA ILE A 404 9.95 -7.47 -10.56
C ILE A 404 10.08 -8.97 -10.35
N PHE A 405 9.39 -9.74 -11.19
CA PHE A 405 9.33 -11.19 -11.07
C PHE A 405 9.28 -11.89 -12.42
N LEU A 406 9.60 -13.18 -12.43
CA LEU A 406 9.30 -14.09 -13.54
C LEU A 406 7.90 -14.67 -13.36
N GLY A 407 7.02 -14.41 -14.32
CA GLY A 407 5.65 -14.92 -14.35
C GLY A 407 5.62 -16.39 -14.74
N VAL A 408 4.96 -17.21 -13.92
CA VAL A 408 4.74 -18.64 -14.21
C VAL A 408 3.48 -18.77 -15.04
N THR A 409 3.54 -19.48 -16.17
CA THR A 409 2.33 -19.81 -16.94
C THR A 409 1.44 -20.73 -16.12
N PRO A 410 0.19 -20.34 -15.79
CA PRO A 410 -0.72 -21.18 -15.05
C PRO A 410 -1.02 -22.46 -15.84
N THR A 411 -0.97 -23.61 -15.17
CA THR A 411 -1.37 -24.91 -15.73
C THR A 411 -2.43 -25.53 -14.83
N PRO A 412 -3.31 -26.41 -15.36
CA PRO A 412 -4.27 -27.13 -14.52
C PRO A 412 -3.60 -27.84 -13.33
N ARG A 413 -2.43 -28.47 -13.57
CA ARG A 413 -1.66 -29.14 -12.51
C ARG A 413 -1.21 -28.17 -11.41
N LEU A 414 -0.74 -26.97 -11.77
CA LEU A 414 -0.32 -25.95 -10.80
C LEU A 414 -1.50 -25.43 -9.98
N LEU A 415 -2.63 -25.19 -10.64
CA LEU A 415 -3.86 -24.71 -9.99
C LEU A 415 -4.46 -25.78 -9.07
N ASP A 416 -4.41 -27.06 -9.44
CA ASP A 416 -4.80 -28.18 -8.59
C ASP A 416 -3.93 -28.25 -7.32
N VAL A 417 -2.61 -28.10 -7.47
CA VAL A 417 -1.66 -28.06 -6.33
C VAL A 417 -1.99 -26.88 -5.40
N ASN A 418 -2.23 -25.69 -5.97
CA ASN A 418 -2.58 -24.51 -5.19
C ASN A 418 -3.92 -24.66 -4.44
N SER A 419 -4.94 -25.20 -5.11
CA SER A 419 -6.25 -25.49 -4.51
C SER A 419 -6.15 -26.51 -3.38
N ALA A 420 -5.44 -27.63 -3.62
CA ALA A 420 -5.25 -28.66 -2.61
C ALA A 420 -4.44 -28.16 -1.39
N PHE A 421 -3.43 -27.31 -1.62
CA PHE A 421 -2.68 -26.63 -0.56
C PHE A 421 -3.60 -25.74 0.29
N HIS A 422 -4.41 -24.89 -0.35
CA HIS A 422 -5.34 -24.00 0.34
C HIS A 422 -6.41 -24.74 1.15
N GLY A 423 -6.77 -25.96 0.73
CA GLY A 423 -7.71 -26.83 1.46
C GLY A 423 -7.27 -27.18 2.89
N PHE A 424 -5.97 -27.10 3.21
CA PHE A 424 -5.50 -27.29 4.58
C PHE A 424 -4.74 -26.09 5.17
N PHE A 425 -4.11 -25.25 4.34
CA PHE A 425 -3.28 -24.14 4.82
C PHE A 425 -4.03 -23.19 5.77
N GLY A 426 -5.30 -22.86 5.46
CA GLY A 426 -6.11 -21.96 6.28
C GLY A 426 -6.44 -22.46 7.70
N LYS A 427 -6.17 -23.74 8.00
CA LYS A 427 -6.25 -24.28 9.37
C LYS A 427 -5.09 -23.81 10.24
N TYR A 428 -3.92 -23.59 9.63
CA TYR A 428 -2.63 -23.38 10.30
C TYR A 428 -2.09 -21.97 10.16
N ALA A 429 -2.54 -21.23 9.14
CA ALA A 429 -2.11 -19.87 8.87
C ALA A 429 -3.18 -18.83 9.22
N ARG A 430 -2.75 -17.66 9.70
CA ARG A 430 -3.58 -16.46 9.89
C ARG A 430 -2.95 -15.26 9.22
N ALA A 431 -3.79 -14.27 8.86
CA ALA A 431 -3.38 -13.08 8.14
C ALA A 431 -2.58 -13.41 6.86
N GLN A 432 -3.14 -14.29 6.02
CA GLN A 432 -2.57 -14.57 4.70
C GLN A 432 -2.64 -13.33 3.82
N ARG A 433 -1.54 -13.01 3.15
CA ARG A 433 -1.46 -11.87 2.23
C ARG A 433 -2.38 -12.07 1.03
N GLU A 434 -3.03 -11.00 0.62
CA GLU A 434 -4.10 -11.00 -0.38
C GLU A 434 -3.71 -11.61 -1.72
N HIS A 435 -2.50 -11.29 -2.23
CA HIS A 435 -1.96 -11.82 -3.48
C HIS A 435 -1.73 -13.35 -3.50
N TYR A 436 -1.91 -14.02 -2.38
CA TYR A 436 -1.80 -15.47 -2.27
C TYR A 436 -3.14 -16.15 -1.98
N GLN A 437 -4.23 -15.38 -1.87
CA GLN A 437 -5.56 -15.95 -1.68
C GLN A 437 -6.08 -16.59 -2.97
N MET A 438 -6.94 -17.59 -2.82
CA MET A 438 -7.56 -18.29 -3.93
C MET A 438 -8.33 -17.30 -4.82
N GLY A 439 -8.15 -17.40 -6.15
CA GLY A 439 -8.74 -16.47 -7.13
C GLY A 439 -7.96 -15.17 -7.35
N LYS A 440 -7.01 -14.82 -6.46
CA LYS A 440 -6.15 -13.61 -6.58
C LYS A 440 -4.67 -13.93 -6.82
N TRP A 441 -4.32 -15.22 -6.84
CA TRP A 441 -2.93 -15.67 -6.92
C TRP A 441 -2.34 -15.50 -8.31
N VAL A 442 -1.26 -14.72 -8.39
CA VAL A 442 -0.39 -14.62 -9.56
C VAL A 442 0.85 -15.47 -9.28
N PRO A 443 1.03 -16.64 -9.91
CA PRO A 443 2.18 -17.49 -9.63
C PRO A 443 3.46 -16.87 -10.23
N HIS A 444 4.45 -16.61 -9.39
CA HIS A 444 5.66 -15.89 -9.79
C HIS A 444 6.90 -16.33 -9.02
N SER A 445 8.07 -16.02 -9.59
CA SER A 445 9.37 -16.09 -8.90
C SER A 445 10.02 -14.72 -8.86
N THR A 446 10.23 -14.17 -7.66
CA THR A 446 10.73 -12.81 -7.48
C THR A 446 12.19 -12.67 -7.94
N LEU A 447 12.48 -11.59 -8.67
CA LEU A 447 13.83 -11.22 -9.09
C LEU A 447 14.38 -10.07 -8.25
N ALA A 448 13.57 -9.06 -7.99
CA ALA A 448 13.92 -7.91 -7.16
C ALA A 448 12.66 -7.22 -6.61
N PHE A 449 12.83 -6.48 -5.52
CA PHE A 449 11.81 -5.65 -4.89
C PHE A 449 12.50 -4.47 -4.17
N ASP A 450 11.72 -3.54 -3.64
CA ASP A 450 12.13 -2.23 -3.12
C ASP A 450 12.81 -1.36 -4.20
N LEU A 451 12.22 -1.33 -5.40
CA LEU A 451 12.79 -0.67 -6.57
C LEU A 451 12.26 0.76 -6.75
N SER A 452 13.15 1.70 -7.05
CA SER A 452 12.78 3.01 -7.59
C SER A 452 12.41 2.92 -9.08
N GLU A 453 11.70 3.93 -9.61
CA GLU A 453 11.28 3.93 -11.03
C GLU A 453 12.45 3.77 -12.01
N ASP A 454 13.58 4.42 -11.76
CA ASP A 454 14.78 4.29 -12.60
C ASP A 454 15.37 2.87 -12.56
N MET A 455 15.34 2.22 -11.39
CA MET A 455 15.82 0.84 -11.21
C MET A 455 14.92 -0.17 -11.93
N ILE A 456 13.62 0.09 -12.06
CA ILE A 456 12.69 -0.81 -12.76
C ILE A 456 13.13 -1.00 -14.22
N ALA A 457 13.43 0.09 -14.92
CA ALA A 457 13.86 0.05 -16.32
C ALA A 457 15.17 -0.74 -16.48
N GLU A 458 16.13 -0.53 -15.58
CA GLU A 458 17.41 -1.22 -15.58
C GLU A 458 17.27 -2.73 -15.32
N VAL A 459 16.48 -3.13 -14.32
CA VAL A 459 16.22 -4.55 -14.04
C VAL A 459 15.50 -5.22 -15.22
N ILE A 460 14.51 -4.56 -15.84
CA ILE A 460 13.85 -5.11 -17.03
C ILE A 460 14.85 -5.35 -18.17
N GLU A 461 15.76 -4.40 -18.42
CA GLU A 461 16.79 -4.55 -19.45
C GLU A 461 17.76 -5.71 -19.15
N ILE A 462 18.10 -5.93 -17.88
CA ILE A 462 18.87 -7.11 -17.45
C ILE A 462 18.07 -8.40 -17.73
N CYS A 463 16.78 -8.42 -17.37
CA CYS A 463 15.93 -9.59 -17.55
C CYS A 463 15.76 -9.99 -19.02
N ARG A 464 15.74 -9.01 -19.94
CA ARG A 464 15.66 -9.25 -21.39
C ARG A 464 16.83 -10.06 -21.95
N ARG A 465 17.96 -10.13 -21.24
CA ARG A 465 19.14 -10.89 -21.67
C ARG A 465 19.02 -12.39 -21.37
N THR A 466 18.05 -12.78 -20.54
CA THR A 466 17.77 -14.18 -20.25
C THR A 466 16.75 -14.72 -21.24
N PRO A 467 17.04 -15.85 -21.92
CA PRO A 467 16.09 -16.45 -22.84
C PRO A 467 14.89 -17.00 -22.06
N LEU A 468 13.70 -16.51 -22.40
CA LEU A 468 12.41 -17.04 -21.95
C LEU A 468 11.71 -17.78 -23.11
N PRO A 469 10.89 -18.81 -22.84
CA PRO A 469 10.53 -19.29 -21.51
C PRO A 469 11.64 -20.13 -20.83
N LEU A 470 11.77 -19.98 -19.50
CA LEU A 470 12.57 -20.87 -18.68
C LEU A 470 11.72 -22.08 -18.28
N HIS A 471 12.08 -23.26 -18.77
CA HIS A 471 11.43 -24.51 -18.40
C HIS A 471 12.06 -25.06 -17.12
N SER A 472 11.22 -25.30 -16.11
CA SER A 472 11.63 -25.75 -14.78
C SER A 472 10.83 -26.97 -14.33
N ARG A 473 11.35 -27.67 -13.32
CA ARG A 473 10.63 -28.69 -12.57
C ARG A 473 10.61 -28.33 -11.09
N ILE A 474 9.46 -28.42 -10.44
CA ILE A 474 9.36 -28.35 -8.98
C ILE A 474 9.70 -29.71 -8.39
N GLU A 475 10.60 -29.71 -7.41
CA GLU A 475 11.10 -30.93 -6.76
C GLU A 475 10.89 -30.94 -5.25
N GLU A 476 10.65 -29.78 -4.65
CA GLU A 476 10.63 -29.61 -3.20
C GLU A 476 9.62 -28.52 -2.81
N ILE A 477 8.96 -28.69 -1.66
CA ILE A 477 8.15 -27.64 -1.03
C ILE A 477 8.64 -27.46 0.40
N GLY A 478 8.82 -26.21 0.82
CA GLY A 478 9.28 -25.89 2.16
C GLY A 478 8.56 -24.72 2.80
N VAL A 479 8.85 -24.52 4.08
CA VAL A 479 8.39 -23.40 4.88
C VAL A 479 9.61 -22.58 5.24
N ALA A 480 9.58 -21.30 4.90
CA ALA A 480 10.62 -20.34 5.21
C ALA A 480 10.07 -19.21 6.07
N GLU A 481 10.90 -18.72 6.97
CA GLU A 481 10.71 -17.46 7.67
C GLU A 481 11.42 -16.38 6.84
N VAL A 482 10.66 -15.42 6.29
CA VAL A 482 11.14 -14.51 5.24
C VAL A 482 10.99 -13.05 5.62
N SER A 483 11.93 -12.22 5.18
CA SER A 483 11.93 -10.78 5.35
C SER A 483 12.80 -10.11 4.28
N PRO A 484 12.76 -8.78 4.14
CA PRO A 484 13.66 -8.07 3.22
C PRO A 484 15.15 -8.32 3.46
N SER A 485 15.54 -8.73 4.68
CA SER A 485 16.95 -8.89 5.06
C SER A 485 17.35 -10.32 5.42
N SER A 486 16.40 -11.25 5.56
CA SER A 486 16.68 -12.65 5.88
C SER A 486 15.60 -13.59 5.34
N ALA A 487 16.03 -14.73 4.81
CA ALA A 487 15.20 -15.87 4.47
C ALA A 487 15.81 -17.12 5.11
N ARG A 488 15.10 -17.71 6.07
CA ARG A 488 15.53 -18.90 6.79
C ARG A 488 14.56 -20.04 6.51
N LEU A 489 15.03 -21.05 5.78
CA LEU A 489 14.30 -22.30 5.60
C LEU A 489 14.15 -23.02 6.95
N LEU A 490 12.91 -23.28 7.35
CA LEU A 490 12.58 -23.97 8.61
C LEU A 490 12.48 -25.47 8.41
N CYS A 491 11.80 -25.89 7.34
CA CYS A 491 11.71 -27.28 6.91
C CYS A 491 11.41 -27.36 5.42
N SER A 492 11.73 -28.50 4.81
CA SER A 492 11.32 -28.78 3.45
C SER A 492 11.19 -30.27 3.19
N TYR A 493 10.42 -30.59 2.15
CA TYR A 493 10.05 -31.95 1.77
C TYR A 493 10.16 -32.12 0.26
N ASN A 494 10.91 -33.13 -0.16
CA ASN A 494 10.96 -33.52 -1.58
C ASN A 494 9.62 -34.12 -2.02
N LEU A 495 9.24 -33.81 -3.25
CA LEU A 495 8.11 -34.40 -3.94
C LEU A 495 8.42 -35.86 -4.29
N LYS A 496 7.57 -36.81 -3.86
CA LYS A 496 7.81 -38.26 -3.99
C LYS A 496 6.77 -39.02 -4.80
N GLY A 497 5.66 -38.36 -5.13
CA GLY A 497 4.41 -39.00 -5.55
C GLY A 497 4.49 -39.83 -6.82
#